data_AF-A0A8H6WTG5-F1
#
_entry.id   AF-A0A8H6WTG5-F1
#
_cell.length_a   1.000
_cell.length_b   1.000
_cell.length_c   1.000
_cell.angle_alpha   90.00
_cell.angle_beta   90.00
_cell.angle_gamma   90.00
#
_symmetry.space_group_name_H-M   'P 1'
#
loop_
_entity.id
_entity.type
_entity.pdbx_description
1 polymer ?
#
loop_
_entity_poly.entity_id
_entity_poly.type
_entity_poly.pdbx_seq_one_letter_code
_entity_poly.pdbx_strand_id
1 'polypeptide(L)'
;MEIALVPAIDLDRANAIEQAGFPPDEAATIESFRYRQSVAPDLFLGAYIDGRLVAYVCSTLASGNSLTHDSMSTHVPGASSVCIHSVCVDAAHKRQGLGLRLLREYIARLQAAEKYERILLITHEPLRDFYEKAGFEWLGPSQVVHGTLPWFEMRIILQPPTQSSPPPPGVYEALLQPSNPNPSGTRDLSSFAGGVADVASESLNKYDLLCPRSGCGSVILKNGVGKLVERPSIQIDLSPHPLLVELPAPGAPTNWWLVTPSPMQFENIGFSRPVAALGPTMKLLACAECDLGPLGWSQQGGTEFWLACSRVAYRV
;
A
#
# COMPACT_ATOMS: atom_id res chain seq x y z
N MET A 1 -38.42 8.96 31.91
CA MET A 1 -37.46 9.32 30.84
C MET A 1 -37.14 8.05 30.07
N GLU A 2 -37.36 8.07 28.77
CA GLU A 2 -37.19 6.94 27.86
C GLU A 2 -36.07 7.25 26.86
N ILE A 3 -35.31 6.23 26.43
CA ILE A 3 -34.30 6.36 25.38
C ILE A 3 -34.66 5.41 24.23
N ALA A 4 -35.00 6.00 23.08
CA ALA A 4 -35.52 5.29 21.91
C ALA A 4 -34.97 5.88 20.62
N LEU A 5 -35.08 5.15 19.51
CA LEU A 5 -34.72 5.69 18.18
C LEU A 5 -35.61 6.87 17.83
N VAL A 6 -35.06 7.87 17.15
CA VAL A 6 -35.80 9.08 16.74
C VAL A 6 -36.56 8.80 15.43
N PRO A 7 -37.90 8.75 15.44
CA PRO A 7 -38.68 8.58 14.23
C PRO A 7 -38.71 9.87 13.41
N ALA A 8 -39.07 9.74 12.11
CA ALA A 8 -39.16 10.88 11.19
C ALA A 8 -40.09 12.01 11.68
N ILE A 9 -41.14 11.67 12.44
CA ILE A 9 -42.10 12.65 12.99
C ILE A 9 -41.47 13.59 14.04
N ASP A 10 -40.36 13.20 14.67
CA ASP A 10 -39.67 14.00 15.68
C ASP A 10 -38.55 14.88 15.10
N LEU A 11 -38.30 14.83 13.79
CA LEU A 11 -37.18 15.55 13.17
C LEU A 11 -37.31 17.08 13.29
N ASP A 12 -38.52 17.62 13.18
CA ASP A 12 -38.75 19.06 13.37
C ASP A 12 -38.39 19.49 14.80
N ARG A 13 -38.69 18.61 15.78
CA ARG A 13 -38.31 18.85 17.18
C ARG A 13 -36.81 18.71 17.38
N ALA A 14 -36.16 17.71 16.78
CA ALA A 14 -34.72 17.52 16.86
C ALA A 14 -33.96 18.71 16.25
N ASN A 15 -34.39 19.19 15.07
CA ASN A 15 -33.84 20.40 14.46
C ASN A 15 -34.08 21.64 15.32
N ALA A 16 -35.27 21.80 15.93
CA ALA A 16 -35.49 22.93 16.84
C ALA A 16 -34.53 22.92 18.05
N ILE A 17 -34.15 21.74 18.57
CA ILE A 17 -33.14 21.61 19.61
C ILE A 17 -31.74 21.95 19.05
N GLU A 18 -31.43 21.55 17.82
CA GLU A 18 -30.17 21.87 17.12
C GLU A 18 -29.96 23.37 16.95
N GLN A 19 -30.94 24.06 16.38
CA GLN A 19 -30.88 25.50 16.12
C GLN A 19 -30.75 26.32 17.41
N ALA A 20 -31.25 25.79 18.54
CA ALA A 20 -31.06 26.40 19.85
C ALA A 20 -29.72 26.02 20.53
N GLY A 21 -29.05 24.97 20.02
CA GLY A 21 -27.83 24.39 20.57
C GLY A 21 -26.55 24.90 19.92
N PHE A 22 -26.62 25.23 18.62
CA PHE A 22 -25.47 25.64 17.80
C PHE A 22 -25.64 27.06 17.24
N PRO A 23 -24.52 27.75 16.93
CA PRO A 23 -24.52 28.92 16.06
C PRO A 23 -25.17 28.63 14.69
N PRO A 24 -25.79 29.63 14.01
CA PRO A 24 -26.46 29.41 12.73
C PRO A 24 -25.57 28.89 11.60
N ASP A 25 -24.27 29.19 11.62
CA ASP A 25 -23.27 28.72 10.66
C ASP A 25 -22.81 27.28 10.92
N GLU A 26 -23.08 26.75 12.13
CA GLU A 26 -22.70 25.40 12.53
C GLU A 26 -23.88 24.43 12.52
N ALA A 27 -25.10 24.92 12.82
CA ALA A 27 -26.30 24.11 12.95
C ALA A 27 -26.68 23.38 11.65
N ALA A 28 -26.98 22.09 11.76
CA ALA A 28 -27.45 21.31 10.61
C ALA A 28 -28.89 21.69 10.19
N THR A 29 -29.16 21.62 8.89
CA THR A 29 -30.48 21.96 8.31
C THR A 29 -31.49 20.83 8.48
N ILE A 30 -32.79 21.13 8.33
CA ILE A 30 -33.84 20.09 8.36
C ILE A 30 -33.64 19.03 7.26
N GLU A 31 -33.14 19.42 6.10
CA GLU A 31 -32.83 18.52 4.99
C GLU A 31 -31.73 17.52 5.38
N SER A 32 -30.71 17.99 6.11
CA SER A 32 -29.65 17.13 6.63
C SER A 32 -30.20 16.09 7.61
N PHE A 33 -31.12 16.49 8.49
CA PHE A 33 -31.81 15.57 9.41
C PHE A 33 -32.65 14.54 8.68
N ARG A 34 -33.44 14.97 7.69
CA ARG A 34 -34.26 14.07 6.86
C ARG A 34 -33.40 13.06 6.12
N TYR A 35 -32.30 13.51 5.51
CA TYR A 35 -31.35 12.63 4.85
C TYR A 35 -30.75 11.61 5.81
N ARG A 36 -30.15 12.07 6.92
CA ARG A 36 -29.50 11.20 7.92
C ARG A 36 -30.47 10.18 8.51
N GLN A 37 -31.70 10.59 8.84
CA GLN A 37 -32.73 9.68 9.33
C GLN A 37 -33.14 8.65 8.28
N SER A 38 -33.24 9.04 7.00
CA SER A 38 -33.64 8.10 5.93
C SER A 38 -32.58 7.04 5.62
N VAL A 39 -31.29 7.39 5.74
CA VAL A 39 -30.18 6.48 5.40
C VAL A 39 -29.64 5.72 6.61
N ALA A 40 -29.78 6.26 7.81
CA ALA A 40 -29.24 5.70 9.03
C ALA A 40 -30.20 5.84 10.24
N PRO A 41 -31.47 5.36 10.15
CA PRO A 41 -32.45 5.52 11.21
C PRO A 41 -32.00 4.86 12.53
N ASP A 42 -31.29 3.74 12.46
CA ASP A 42 -30.79 3.00 13.62
C ASP A 42 -29.63 3.71 14.35
N LEU A 43 -29.05 4.74 13.73
CA LEU A 43 -27.98 5.55 14.31
C LEU A 43 -28.48 6.87 14.90
N PHE A 44 -29.80 7.08 14.94
CA PHE A 44 -30.43 8.27 15.48
C PHE A 44 -31.15 7.92 16.80
N LEU A 45 -30.57 8.34 17.92
CA LEU A 45 -31.07 8.02 19.26
C LEU A 45 -31.55 9.27 20.01
N GLY A 46 -32.70 9.18 20.67
CA GLY A 46 -33.34 10.28 21.38
C GLY A 46 -33.64 9.95 22.83
N ALA A 47 -33.69 10.99 23.68
CA ALA A 47 -34.22 10.91 25.03
C ALA A 47 -35.55 11.65 25.12
N TYR A 48 -36.54 11.01 25.74
CA TYR A 48 -37.92 11.44 25.83
C TYR A 48 -38.35 11.63 27.28
N ILE A 49 -39.05 12.73 27.55
CA ILE A 49 -39.73 13.03 28.81
C ILE A 49 -41.18 13.35 28.48
N ASP A 50 -42.12 12.64 29.10
CA ASP A 50 -43.56 12.77 28.86
C ASP A 50 -43.93 12.70 27.36
N GLY A 51 -43.28 11.79 26.62
CA GLY A 51 -43.48 11.59 25.18
C GLY A 51 -42.84 12.66 24.28
N ARG A 52 -42.15 13.66 24.83
CA ARG A 52 -41.50 14.73 24.07
C ARG A 52 -39.99 14.52 23.98
N LEU A 53 -39.43 14.65 22.78
CA LEU A 53 -37.98 14.64 22.55
C LEU A 53 -37.32 15.86 23.24
N VAL A 54 -36.34 15.57 24.08
CA VAL A 54 -35.58 16.57 24.87
C VAL A 54 -34.06 16.50 24.67
N ALA A 55 -33.53 15.42 24.09
CA ALA A 55 -32.14 15.32 23.68
C ALA A 55 -31.99 14.29 22.58
N TYR A 56 -30.95 14.39 21.76
CA TYR A 56 -30.69 13.42 20.70
C TYR A 56 -29.20 13.30 20.33
N VAL A 57 -28.86 12.19 19.69
CA VAL A 57 -27.59 11.92 19.01
C VAL A 57 -27.91 11.49 17.58
N CYS A 58 -27.25 12.09 16.59
CA CYS A 58 -27.43 11.77 15.17
C CYS A 58 -26.10 11.43 14.51
N SER A 59 -26.03 10.31 13.78
CA SER A 59 -24.80 9.82 13.16
C SER A 59 -25.04 9.19 11.79
N THR A 60 -23.98 9.09 10.97
CA THR A 60 -23.94 8.24 9.76
C THR A 60 -22.73 7.30 9.81
N LEU A 61 -22.46 6.61 8.70
CA LEU A 61 -21.32 5.71 8.56
C LEU A 61 -20.35 6.25 7.53
N ALA A 62 -19.05 6.10 7.78
CA ALA A 62 -17.99 6.41 6.84
C ALA A 62 -16.90 5.32 6.85
N SER A 63 -16.19 5.18 5.73
CA SER A 63 -15.12 4.18 5.58
C SER A 63 -13.80 4.62 6.23
N GLY A 64 -13.63 5.91 6.46
CA GLY A 64 -12.40 6.48 7.02
C GLY A 64 -12.21 6.16 8.50
N ASN A 65 -10.97 6.26 8.96
CA ASN A 65 -10.59 6.18 10.38
C ASN A 65 -10.46 7.56 11.05
N SER A 66 -10.69 8.63 10.29
CA SER A 66 -10.74 10.03 10.73
C SER A 66 -11.82 10.78 9.93
N LEU A 67 -12.37 11.83 10.51
CA LEU A 67 -13.42 12.65 9.92
C LEU A 67 -12.88 13.64 8.87
N THR A 68 -13.54 13.65 7.71
CA THR A 68 -13.37 14.58 6.59
C THR A 68 -14.69 15.32 6.29
N HIS A 69 -14.63 16.41 5.53
CA HIS A 69 -15.82 17.12 5.06
C HIS A 69 -16.84 16.22 4.35
N ASP A 70 -16.35 15.26 3.55
CA ASP A 70 -17.21 14.29 2.87
C ASP A 70 -17.89 13.35 3.87
N SER A 71 -17.14 12.83 4.86
CA SER A 71 -17.74 11.97 5.89
C SER A 71 -18.77 12.67 6.79
N MET A 72 -18.70 14.01 6.90
CA MET A 72 -19.67 14.82 7.63
C MET A 72 -20.97 15.09 6.82
N SER A 73 -20.99 14.70 5.54
CA SER A 73 -22.11 14.96 4.62
C SER A 73 -22.70 13.68 4.00
N THR A 74 -21.90 12.62 3.87
CA THR A 74 -22.23 11.41 3.12
C THR A 74 -22.36 10.20 4.05
N HIS A 75 -23.34 9.32 3.78
CA HIS A 75 -23.46 8.01 4.41
C HIS A 75 -22.91 6.91 3.50
N VAL A 76 -22.05 6.05 4.04
CA VAL A 76 -21.53 4.86 3.35
C VAL A 76 -22.13 3.59 3.98
N PRO A 77 -23.12 2.95 3.33
CA PRO A 77 -23.72 1.72 3.83
C PRO A 77 -22.68 0.63 4.07
N GLY A 78 -22.76 -0.05 5.22
CA GLY A 78 -21.88 -1.16 5.58
C GLY A 78 -20.47 -0.76 6.05
N ALA A 79 -20.14 0.54 6.11
CA ALA A 79 -18.88 0.98 6.68
C ALA A 79 -18.84 0.82 8.21
N SER A 80 -17.64 0.73 8.78
CA SER A 80 -17.43 0.34 10.19
C SER A 80 -17.20 1.50 11.15
N SER A 81 -17.04 2.75 10.67
CA SER A 81 -16.91 3.94 11.52
C SER A 81 -18.24 4.67 11.64
N VAL A 82 -18.70 4.86 12.89
CA VAL A 82 -19.88 5.68 13.21
C VAL A 82 -19.45 7.13 13.38
N CYS A 83 -19.95 8.02 12.54
CA CYS A 83 -19.64 9.45 12.53
C CYS A 83 -20.78 10.22 13.19
N ILE A 84 -20.59 10.68 14.43
CA ILE A 84 -21.55 11.52 15.14
C ILE A 84 -21.51 12.93 14.55
N HIS A 85 -22.66 13.40 14.06
CA HIS A 85 -22.84 14.74 13.52
C HIS A 85 -23.25 15.75 14.59
N SER A 86 -24.19 15.36 15.47
CA SER A 86 -24.73 16.27 16.48
C SER A 86 -25.10 15.50 17.76
N VAL A 87 -24.82 16.10 18.92
CA VAL A 87 -25.27 15.67 20.25
C VAL A 87 -25.86 16.87 20.97
N CYS A 88 -27.19 16.91 21.09
CA CYS A 88 -27.87 18.09 21.60
C CYS A 88 -28.86 17.78 22.70
N VAL A 89 -28.95 18.69 23.67
CA VAL A 89 -29.88 18.64 24.80
C VAL A 89 -30.64 19.95 24.84
N ASP A 90 -31.96 19.86 24.93
CA ASP A 90 -32.85 20.99 25.09
C ASP A 90 -32.43 21.86 26.29
N ALA A 91 -32.48 23.19 26.11
CA ALA A 91 -31.95 24.14 27.08
C ALA A 91 -32.55 23.98 28.49
N ALA A 92 -33.84 23.62 28.60
CA ALA A 92 -34.50 23.41 29.89
C ALA A 92 -34.03 22.15 30.62
N HIS A 93 -33.35 21.23 29.92
CA HIS A 93 -32.91 19.93 30.41
C HIS A 93 -31.37 19.81 30.48
N LYS A 94 -30.64 20.90 30.20
CA LYS A 94 -29.17 20.95 30.35
C LYS A 94 -28.77 20.86 31.82
N ARG A 95 -27.53 20.42 32.07
CA ARG A 95 -26.90 20.27 33.40
C ARG A 95 -27.60 19.29 34.36
N GLN A 96 -28.47 18.41 33.85
CA GLN A 96 -29.11 17.33 34.61
C GLN A 96 -28.46 15.95 34.37
N GLY A 97 -27.30 15.92 33.71
CA GLY A 97 -26.61 14.67 33.34
C GLY A 97 -27.23 13.93 32.13
N LEU A 98 -28.26 14.51 31.50
CA LEU A 98 -29.02 13.88 30.40
C LEU A 98 -28.14 13.56 29.19
N GLY A 99 -27.33 14.51 28.71
CA GLY A 99 -26.47 14.30 27.53
C GLY A 99 -25.46 13.17 27.73
N LEU A 100 -24.83 13.10 28.90
CA LEU A 100 -23.87 12.03 29.23
C LEU A 100 -24.57 10.67 29.33
N ARG A 101 -25.79 10.62 29.89
CA ARG A 101 -26.58 9.39 29.97
C ARG A 101 -26.98 8.89 28.60
N LEU A 102 -27.47 9.78 27.73
CA LEU A 102 -27.83 9.46 26.35
C LEU A 102 -26.63 8.96 25.56
N LEU A 103 -25.48 9.63 25.67
CA LEU A 103 -24.27 9.26 24.94
C LEU A 103 -23.71 7.91 25.40
N ARG A 104 -23.74 7.61 26.71
CA ARG A 104 -23.35 6.29 27.24
C ARG A 104 -24.25 5.16 26.75
N GLU A 105 -25.57 5.40 26.75
CA GLU A 105 -26.53 4.44 26.20
C GLU A 105 -26.29 4.23 24.69
N TYR A 106 -26.03 5.30 23.95
CA TYR A 106 -25.69 5.23 22.53
C TYR A 106 -24.45 4.36 22.29
N ILE A 107 -23.36 4.63 23.01
CA ILE A 107 -22.12 3.84 22.92
C ILE A 107 -22.38 2.37 23.26
N ALA A 108 -23.11 2.09 24.35
CA ALA A 108 -23.42 0.72 24.77
C ALA A 108 -24.21 -0.05 23.69
N ARG A 109 -25.17 0.59 23.02
CA ARG A 109 -25.91 -0.01 21.89
C ARG A 109 -25.01 -0.28 20.69
N LEU A 110 -24.09 0.62 20.38
CA LEU A 110 -23.13 0.42 19.29
C LEU A 110 -22.13 -0.70 19.59
N GLN A 111 -21.68 -0.83 20.84
CA GLN A 111 -20.85 -1.94 21.29
C GLN A 111 -21.59 -3.28 21.16
N ALA A 112 -22.82 -3.36 21.68
CA ALA A 112 -23.63 -4.57 21.65
C ALA A 112 -24.03 -5.01 20.23
N ALA A 113 -24.05 -4.09 19.26
CA ALA A 113 -24.35 -4.42 17.88
C ALA A 113 -23.23 -5.18 17.16
N GLU A 114 -22.00 -5.18 17.70
CA GLU A 114 -20.83 -5.91 17.19
C GLU A 114 -20.53 -5.73 15.68
N LYS A 115 -21.04 -4.66 15.06
CA LYS A 115 -20.88 -4.34 13.63
C LYS A 115 -19.98 -3.15 13.35
N TYR A 116 -19.57 -2.43 14.39
CA TYR A 116 -18.83 -1.18 14.28
C TYR A 116 -17.45 -1.31 14.91
N GLU A 117 -16.44 -0.75 14.25
CA GLU A 117 -15.07 -0.74 14.75
C GLU A 117 -14.82 0.46 15.67
N ARG A 118 -15.43 1.61 15.36
CA ARG A 118 -15.16 2.87 16.06
C ARG A 118 -16.31 3.87 15.98
N ILE A 119 -16.28 4.83 16.89
CA ILE A 119 -17.10 6.04 16.90
C ILE A 119 -16.17 7.23 16.75
N LEU A 120 -16.52 8.17 15.88
CA LEU A 120 -15.80 9.40 15.62
C LEU A 120 -16.72 10.60 15.83
N LEU A 121 -16.18 11.68 16.38
CA LEU A 121 -16.84 12.99 16.45
C LEU A 121 -15.81 14.10 16.37
N ILE A 122 -16.28 15.30 16.00
CA ILE A 122 -15.55 16.54 16.21
C ILE A 122 -16.22 17.37 17.31
N THR A 123 -15.41 18.09 18.08
CA THR A 123 -15.91 19.01 19.10
C THR A 123 -15.01 20.22 19.30
N HIS A 124 -15.53 21.28 19.91
CA HIS A 124 -14.71 22.37 20.41
C HIS A 124 -14.06 22.01 21.75
N GLU A 125 -12.86 22.55 21.97
CA GLU A 125 -12.05 22.29 23.16
C GLU A 125 -12.80 22.42 24.51
N PRO A 126 -13.72 23.38 24.74
CA PRO A 126 -14.46 23.47 26.01
C PRO A 126 -15.35 22.26 26.33
N LEU A 127 -15.69 21.43 25.35
CA LEU A 127 -16.49 20.22 25.53
C LEU A 127 -15.65 18.95 25.67
N ARG A 128 -14.31 19.06 25.64
CA ARG A 128 -13.39 17.92 25.79
C ARG A 128 -13.72 17.06 27.01
N ASP A 129 -13.79 17.67 28.20
CA ASP A 129 -14.07 16.98 29.46
C ASP A 129 -15.41 16.22 29.44
N PHE A 130 -16.40 16.73 28.71
CA PHE A 130 -17.70 16.08 28.59
C PHE A 130 -17.61 14.77 27.80
N TYR A 131 -16.89 14.79 26.67
CA TYR A 131 -16.70 13.61 25.83
C TYR A 131 -15.70 12.61 26.43
N GLU A 132 -14.64 13.07 27.09
CA GLU A 132 -13.73 12.17 27.84
C GLU A 132 -14.48 11.41 28.95
N LYS A 133 -15.41 12.06 29.66
CA LYS A 133 -16.30 11.39 30.64
C LYS A 133 -17.25 10.36 30.03
N ALA A 134 -17.53 10.47 28.73
CA ALA A 134 -18.30 9.48 27.98
C ALA A 134 -17.42 8.34 27.44
N GLY A 135 -16.09 8.46 27.52
CA GLY A 135 -15.13 7.44 27.12
C GLY A 135 -14.36 7.76 25.83
N PHE A 136 -14.51 8.95 25.25
CA PHE A 136 -13.80 9.33 24.04
C PHE A 136 -12.31 9.68 24.32
N GLU A 137 -11.44 9.21 23.43
CA GLU A 137 -10.02 9.58 23.34
C GLU A 137 -9.87 10.87 22.52
N TRP A 138 -9.04 11.80 23.01
CA TRP A 138 -8.70 13.04 22.31
C TRP A 138 -7.60 12.81 21.27
N LEU A 139 -7.86 13.09 19.99
CA LEU A 139 -6.89 12.90 18.90
C LEU A 139 -6.15 14.18 18.52
N GLY A 140 -6.71 15.34 18.83
CA GLY A 140 -6.14 16.65 18.48
C GLY A 140 -6.92 17.35 17.36
N PRO A 141 -6.30 18.35 16.69
CA PRO A 141 -6.98 19.18 15.69
C PRO A 141 -7.57 18.35 14.53
N SER A 142 -8.82 18.64 14.17
CA SER A 142 -9.49 18.03 13.02
C SER A 142 -9.13 18.75 11.72
N GLN A 143 -9.17 18.04 10.60
CA GLN A 143 -9.09 18.65 9.26
C GLN A 143 -10.42 19.23 8.79
N VAL A 144 -11.53 18.89 9.47
CA VAL A 144 -12.85 19.44 9.17
C VAL A 144 -12.93 20.86 9.75
N VAL A 145 -13.28 21.81 8.90
CA VAL A 145 -13.47 23.21 9.31
C VAL A 145 -14.93 23.58 9.15
N HIS A 146 -15.62 23.82 10.25
CA HIS A 146 -17.03 24.23 10.24
C HIS A 146 -17.18 25.48 11.13
N GLY A 147 -17.73 26.57 10.61
CA GLY A 147 -17.75 27.85 11.36
C GLY A 147 -16.37 28.48 11.54
N THR A 148 -16.21 29.28 12.59
CA THR A 148 -15.02 30.15 12.79
C THR A 148 -13.99 29.61 13.77
N LEU A 149 -14.37 28.68 14.64
CA LEU A 149 -13.50 28.12 15.67
C LEU A 149 -12.90 26.78 15.22
N PRO A 150 -11.68 26.43 15.68
CA PRO A 150 -11.09 25.14 15.39
C PRO A 150 -11.90 24.00 16.03
N TRP A 151 -11.96 22.90 15.29
CA TRP A 151 -12.55 21.64 15.74
C TRP A 151 -11.45 20.64 16.07
N PHE A 152 -11.75 19.76 17.02
CA PHE A 152 -10.86 18.71 17.46
C PHE A 152 -11.55 17.37 17.35
N GLU A 153 -10.82 16.38 16.89
CA GLU A 153 -11.35 15.05 16.67
C GLU A 153 -11.21 14.19 17.93
N MET A 154 -12.23 13.38 18.18
CA MET A 154 -12.25 12.40 19.26
C MET A 154 -12.79 11.06 18.77
N ARG A 155 -12.37 9.96 19.42
CA ARG A 155 -12.83 8.61 19.04
C ARG A 155 -13.12 7.69 20.21
N ILE A 156 -13.90 6.65 19.94
CA ILE A 156 -13.97 5.42 20.75
C ILE A 156 -13.66 4.23 19.84
N ILE A 157 -12.81 3.32 20.29
CA ILE A 157 -12.60 2.02 19.63
C ILE A 157 -13.58 1.01 20.25
N LEU A 158 -14.50 0.49 19.43
CA LEU A 158 -15.54 -0.45 19.86
C LEU A 158 -15.10 -1.90 19.71
N GLN A 159 -14.37 -2.19 18.62
CA GLN A 159 -13.68 -3.45 18.41
C GLN A 159 -12.21 -3.13 18.19
N PRO A 160 -11.27 -3.86 18.84
CA PRO A 160 -9.87 -3.71 18.47
C PRO A 160 -9.75 -3.91 16.96
N PRO A 161 -8.96 -3.09 16.24
CA PRO A 161 -8.78 -3.29 14.81
C PRO A 161 -8.43 -4.76 14.62
N THR A 162 -9.20 -5.46 13.78
CA THR A 162 -8.88 -6.83 13.40
C THR A 162 -7.43 -6.80 12.96
N GLN A 163 -6.55 -7.37 13.79
CA GLN A 163 -5.13 -7.44 13.47
C GLN A 163 -5.09 -8.09 12.10
N SER A 164 -4.57 -7.37 11.10
CA SER A 164 -4.12 -7.99 9.88
C SER A 164 -3.25 -9.16 10.33
N SER A 165 -3.73 -10.39 10.15
CA SER A 165 -3.00 -11.58 10.60
C SER A 165 -1.56 -11.44 10.13
N PRO A 166 -0.55 -11.65 10.99
CA PRO A 166 0.82 -11.65 10.53
C PRO A 166 0.90 -12.63 9.34
N PRO A 167 1.63 -12.27 8.27
CA PRO A 167 1.80 -13.17 7.14
C PRO A 167 2.26 -14.53 7.67
N PRO A 168 1.78 -15.65 7.10
CA PRO A 168 2.15 -16.97 7.56
C PRO A 168 3.67 -17.07 7.76
N PRO A 169 4.15 -17.73 8.83
CA PRO A 169 5.57 -17.93 9.04
C PRO A 169 6.22 -18.46 7.76
N GLY A 170 7.33 -17.84 7.36
CA GLY A 170 8.08 -18.24 6.17
C GLY A 170 7.61 -17.63 4.83
N VAL A 171 6.57 -16.79 4.78
CA VAL A 171 6.20 -16.11 3.52
C VAL A 171 7.32 -15.22 3.00
N TYR A 172 7.96 -14.44 3.87
CA TYR A 172 9.10 -13.61 3.47
C TYR A 172 10.30 -14.45 3.03
N GLU A 173 10.55 -15.57 3.70
CA GLU A 173 11.63 -16.49 3.33
C GLU A 173 11.35 -17.16 1.98
N ALA A 174 10.11 -17.56 1.72
CA ALA A 174 9.68 -18.12 0.44
C ALA A 174 9.78 -17.11 -0.71
N LEU A 175 9.46 -15.84 -0.47
CA LEU A 175 9.58 -14.77 -1.48
C LEU A 175 11.04 -14.44 -1.85
N LEU A 176 11.99 -14.71 -0.94
CA LEU A 176 13.41 -14.48 -1.15
C LEU A 176 14.16 -15.70 -1.71
N GLN A 177 13.51 -16.87 -1.76
CA GLN A 177 14.14 -18.08 -2.29
C GLN A 177 14.20 -18.03 -3.83
N PRO A 178 15.35 -18.37 -4.43
CA PRO A 178 15.46 -18.47 -5.87
C PRO A 178 14.56 -19.60 -6.39
N SER A 179 13.89 -19.36 -7.52
CA SER A 179 12.95 -20.30 -8.15
C SER A 179 13.57 -21.67 -8.47
N ASN A 180 14.91 -21.78 -8.56
CA ASN A 180 15.61 -23.04 -8.79
C ASN A 180 17.00 -23.07 -8.11
N PRO A 181 17.12 -23.59 -6.88
CA PRO A 181 18.36 -23.52 -6.09
C PRO A 181 19.48 -24.44 -6.58
N ASN A 182 19.21 -25.40 -7.47
CA ASN A 182 20.21 -26.34 -7.99
C ASN A 182 19.94 -26.70 -9.47
N PRO A 183 20.40 -25.89 -10.43
CA PRO A 183 20.42 -26.30 -11.83
C PRO A 183 21.44 -27.45 -12.01
N SER A 184 20.97 -28.69 -11.97
CA SER A 184 21.77 -29.86 -12.35
C SER A 184 22.34 -29.69 -13.76
N GLY A 185 23.62 -30.03 -13.98
CA GLY A 185 24.26 -29.94 -15.29
C GLY A 185 24.93 -28.60 -15.62
N THR A 186 25.16 -27.73 -14.65
CA THR A 186 25.83 -26.42 -14.89
C THR A 186 27.34 -26.58 -15.02
N ARG A 187 27.93 -26.01 -16.07
CA ARG A 187 29.38 -26.02 -16.35
C ARG A 187 29.88 -24.64 -16.78
N ASP A 188 31.05 -24.24 -16.30
CA ASP A 188 31.74 -23.04 -16.76
C ASP A 188 32.48 -23.30 -18.07
N LEU A 189 32.73 -22.25 -18.85
CA LEU A 189 33.44 -22.34 -20.13
C LEU A 189 34.82 -23.01 -20.00
N SER A 190 35.54 -22.73 -18.91
CA SER A 190 36.87 -23.30 -18.62
C SER A 190 36.87 -24.81 -18.43
N SER A 191 35.70 -25.42 -18.17
CA SER A 191 35.56 -26.87 -18.02
C SER A 191 35.46 -27.61 -19.36
N PHE A 192 35.30 -26.92 -20.48
CA PHE A 192 35.22 -27.51 -21.83
C PHE A 192 36.61 -27.54 -22.46
N ALA A 193 37.06 -28.72 -22.91
CA ALA A 193 38.41 -28.90 -23.46
C ALA A 193 38.61 -28.14 -24.78
N GLY A 194 37.58 -28.07 -25.63
CA GLY A 194 37.54 -27.26 -26.84
C GLY A 194 37.11 -25.80 -26.61
N GLY A 195 36.94 -25.38 -25.36
CA GLY A 195 36.52 -24.04 -24.99
C GLY A 195 35.22 -23.62 -25.67
N VAL A 196 35.27 -22.50 -26.39
CA VAL A 196 34.08 -21.93 -27.07
C VAL A 196 33.55 -22.82 -28.20
N ALA A 197 34.42 -23.63 -28.83
CA ALA A 197 34.00 -24.53 -29.89
C ALA A 197 33.05 -25.64 -29.40
N ASP A 198 33.20 -26.09 -28.15
CA ASP A 198 32.36 -27.15 -27.58
C ASP A 198 30.95 -26.67 -27.21
N VAL A 199 30.80 -25.36 -26.99
CA VAL A 199 29.57 -24.69 -26.57
C VAL A 199 28.88 -23.94 -27.70
N ALA A 200 29.41 -24.02 -28.92
CA ALA A 200 28.83 -23.44 -30.12
C ALA A 200 28.37 -24.55 -31.09
N SER A 201 27.22 -24.33 -31.73
CA SER A 201 26.70 -25.17 -32.81
C SER A 201 26.19 -24.24 -33.90
N GLU A 202 26.70 -24.39 -35.13
CA GLU A 202 26.29 -23.53 -36.27
C GLU A 202 26.43 -22.01 -36.00
N SER A 203 27.46 -21.62 -35.25
CA SER A 203 27.68 -20.23 -34.78
C SER A 203 26.64 -19.72 -33.77
N LEU A 204 25.81 -20.58 -33.20
CA LEU A 204 24.86 -20.25 -32.13
C LEU A 204 25.26 -20.94 -30.83
N ASN A 205 24.79 -20.45 -29.68
CA ASN A 205 25.02 -21.11 -28.41
C ASN A 205 24.30 -22.46 -28.37
N LYS A 206 25.08 -23.53 -28.18
CA LYS A 206 24.57 -24.91 -28.15
C LYS A 206 23.70 -25.20 -26.92
N TYR A 207 23.97 -24.53 -25.80
CA TYR A 207 23.34 -24.75 -24.50
C TYR A 207 22.63 -23.48 -24.01
N ASP A 208 21.65 -23.66 -23.10
CA ASP A 208 21.09 -22.54 -22.34
C ASP A 208 22.20 -21.87 -21.52
N LEU A 209 22.29 -20.55 -21.60
CA LEU A 209 23.23 -19.74 -20.82
C LEU A 209 22.60 -19.38 -19.48
N LEU A 210 23.30 -19.67 -18.39
CA LEU A 210 22.87 -19.45 -17.02
C LEU A 210 23.70 -18.36 -16.33
N CYS A 211 23.13 -17.78 -15.28
CA CYS A 211 23.88 -16.95 -14.35
C CYS A 211 25.01 -17.78 -13.72
N PRO A 212 26.27 -17.30 -13.73
CA PRO A 212 27.41 -18.05 -13.19
C PRO A 212 27.45 -18.07 -11.66
N ARG A 213 26.54 -17.36 -10.97
CA ARG A 213 26.48 -17.39 -9.49
C ARG A 213 26.01 -18.75 -9.01
N SER A 214 26.83 -19.40 -8.18
CA SER A 214 26.42 -20.61 -7.47
C SER A 214 25.12 -20.36 -6.68
N GLY A 215 24.13 -21.23 -6.86
CA GLY A 215 22.80 -21.14 -6.24
C GLY A 215 21.78 -20.21 -6.91
N CYS A 216 22.15 -19.44 -7.95
CA CYS A 216 21.18 -18.58 -8.64
C CYS A 216 20.33 -19.33 -9.68
N GLY A 217 20.98 -20.06 -10.60
CA GLY A 217 20.31 -20.88 -11.62
C GLY A 217 19.42 -20.16 -12.64
N SER A 218 19.36 -18.83 -12.60
CA SER A 218 18.66 -17.98 -13.55
C SER A 218 19.12 -18.28 -14.99
N VAL A 219 18.18 -18.61 -15.87
CA VAL A 219 18.44 -18.69 -17.31
C VAL A 219 18.58 -17.26 -17.82
N ILE A 220 19.71 -16.97 -18.46
CA ILE A 220 19.98 -15.67 -19.07
C ILE A 220 19.55 -15.68 -20.54
N LEU A 221 19.89 -16.74 -21.27
CA LEU A 221 19.62 -16.86 -22.69
C LEU A 221 19.34 -18.32 -23.06
N LYS A 222 18.34 -18.58 -23.89
CA LYS A 222 18.05 -19.92 -24.40
C LYS A 222 19.07 -20.38 -25.44
N ASN A 223 19.24 -21.69 -25.58
CA ASN A 223 20.02 -22.29 -26.67
C ASN A 223 19.53 -21.80 -28.05
N GLY A 224 20.45 -21.66 -29.00
CA GLY A 224 20.12 -21.25 -30.37
C GLY A 224 19.84 -19.76 -30.57
N VAL A 225 20.00 -18.92 -29.54
CA VAL A 225 19.65 -17.48 -29.62
C VAL A 225 20.88 -16.59 -29.82
N GLY A 226 21.94 -16.81 -29.04
CA GLY A 226 23.16 -16.01 -29.07
C GLY A 226 24.07 -16.43 -30.21
N LYS A 227 24.43 -15.49 -31.08
CA LYS A 227 25.40 -15.71 -32.16
C LYS A 227 26.82 -15.55 -31.64
N LEU A 228 27.67 -16.53 -31.88
CA LEU A 228 29.09 -16.47 -31.54
C LEU A 228 29.80 -15.44 -32.42
N VAL A 229 30.49 -14.50 -31.79
CA VAL A 229 31.30 -13.48 -32.47
C VAL A 229 32.59 -13.28 -31.71
N GLU A 230 33.72 -13.40 -32.42
CA GLU A 230 35.01 -12.98 -31.91
C GLU A 230 35.18 -11.46 -32.13
N ARG A 231 35.52 -10.74 -31.07
CA ARG A 231 35.77 -9.29 -31.12
C ARG A 231 36.74 -8.86 -30.02
N PRO A 232 37.37 -7.68 -30.13
CA PRO A 232 38.24 -7.17 -29.09
C PRO A 232 37.51 -7.04 -27.74
N SER A 233 38.21 -7.39 -26.67
CA SER A 233 37.80 -7.17 -25.28
C SER A 233 37.67 -5.68 -25.01
N ILE A 234 36.75 -5.32 -24.13
CA ILE A 234 36.51 -3.93 -23.71
C ILE A 234 36.54 -3.84 -22.19
N GLN A 235 36.88 -2.66 -21.67
CA GLN A 235 36.81 -2.41 -20.24
C GLN A 235 35.35 -2.25 -19.82
N ILE A 236 34.81 -3.23 -19.09
CA ILE A 236 33.48 -3.12 -18.45
C ILE A 236 33.55 -3.24 -16.93
N ASP A 237 34.69 -3.67 -16.38
CA ASP A 237 34.92 -3.72 -14.94
C ASP A 237 35.46 -2.39 -14.45
N LEU A 238 34.77 -1.77 -13.48
CA LEU A 238 35.32 -0.62 -12.75
C LEU A 238 36.21 -1.06 -11.59
N SER A 239 36.01 -2.28 -11.10
CA SER A 239 36.77 -2.94 -10.04
C SER A 239 36.70 -4.46 -10.23
N PRO A 240 37.71 -5.24 -9.81
CA PRO A 240 37.66 -6.71 -9.86
C PRO A 240 36.44 -7.25 -9.11
N HIS A 241 35.73 -8.20 -9.71
CA HIS A 241 34.56 -8.84 -9.11
C HIS A 241 34.93 -10.27 -8.65
N PRO A 242 34.72 -10.63 -7.37
CA PRO A 242 35.22 -11.89 -6.81
C PRO A 242 34.58 -13.15 -7.41
N LEU A 243 33.42 -13.02 -8.04
CA LEU A 243 32.66 -14.13 -8.64
C LEU A 243 32.70 -14.18 -10.17
N LEU A 244 33.35 -13.21 -10.84
CA LEU A 244 33.39 -13.17 -12.30
C LEU A 244 34.83 -13.28 -12.78
N VAL A 245 35.02 -14.05 -13.84
CA VAL A 245 36.32 -14.17 -14.51
C VAL A 245 36.70 -12.81 -15.11
N GLU A 246 37.94 -12.36 -14.88
CA GLU A 246 38.47 -11.14 -15.48
C GLU A 246 38.50 -11.28 -17.01
N LEU A 247 38.08 -10.22 -17.71
CA LEU A 247 38.17 -10.22 -19.16
C LEU A 247 39.62 -9.99 -19.60
N PRO A 248 40.00 -10.49 -20.79
CA PRO A 248 41.29 -10.17 -21.39
C PRO A 248 41.50 -8.65 -21.48
N ALA A 249 42.77 -8.22 -21.53
CA ALA A 249 43.13 -6.82 -21.65
C ALA A 249 42.38 -6.15 -22.82
N PRO A 250 41.91 -4.89 -22.67
CA PRO A 250 41.20 -4.19 -23.74
C PRO A 250 41.97 -4.24 -25.06
N GLY A 251 41.29 -4.62 -26.14
CA GLY A 251 41.91 -4.82 -27.45
C GLY A 251 42.31 -6.27 -27.77
N ALA A 252 42.49 -7.14 -26.77
CA ALA A 252 42.78 -8.55 -27.00
C ALA A 252 41.55 -9.29 -27.56
N PRO A 253 41.72 -10.30 -28.45
CA PRO A 253 40.60 -11.06 -28.99
C PRO A 253 39.89 -11.87 -27.90
N THR A 254 38.57 -11.84 -27.91
CA THR A 254 37.73 -12.64 -27.00
C THR A 254 36.39 -12.98 -27.68
N ASN A 255 35.73 -14.00 -27.16
CA ASN A 255 34.46 -14.49 -27.69
C ASN A 255 33.27 -13.90 -26.94
N TRP A 256 32.25 -13.53 -27.70
CA TRP A 256 31.00 -12.96 -27.20
C TRP A 256 29.80 -13.64 -27.82
N TRP A 257 28.73 -13.74 -27.05
CA TRP A 257 27.40 -14.01 -27.57
C TRP A 257 26.73 -12.69 -27.93
N LEU A 258 26.52 -12.48 -29.22
CA LEU A 258 25.73 -11.38 -29.77
C LEU A 258 24.26 -11.77 -29.76
N VAL A 259 23.44 -10.94 -29.14
CA VAL A 259 21.98 -11.05 -29.12
C VAL A 259 21.40 -9.83 -29.84
N THR A 260 20.52 -10.08 -30.80
CA THR A 260 19.86 -9.08 -31.65
C THR A 260 18.46 -9.59 -32.04
N PRO A 261 17.56 -8.73 -32.54
CA PRO A 261 17.65 -7.27 -32.59
C PRO A 261 17.13 -6.59 -31.31
N SER A 262 16.64 -7.38 -30.35
CA SER A 262 15.86 -6.89 -29.21
C SER A 262 16.32 -7.52 -27.91
N PRO A 263 16.30 -6.78 -26.78
CA PRO A 263 16.61 -7.33 -25.47
C PRO A 263 15.56 -8.35 -24.99
N MET A 264 14.40 -8.44 -25.66
CA MET A 264 13.35 -9.42 -25.37
C MET A 264 13.77 -10.88 -25.68
N GLN A 265 14.93 -11.08 -26.28
CA GLN A 265 15.53 -12.41 -26.50
C GLN A 265 16.15 -12.98 -25.22
N PHE A 266 16.42 -12.15 -24.22
CA PHE A 266 16.89 -12.60 -22.92
C PHE A 266 15.73 -13.05 -22.03
N GLU A 267 15.99 -14.05 -21.20
CA GLU A 267 15.03 -14.53 -20.20
C GLU A 267 15.08 -13.63 -18.95
N ASN A 268 16.25 -13.52 -18.30
CA ASN A 268 16.42 -12.80 -17.03
C ASN A 268 17.69 -11.94 -16.99
N ILE A 269 17.75 -10.93 -17.86
CA ILE A 269 18.83 -9.93 -17.88
C ILE A 269 18.31 -8.56 -17.42
N GLY A 270 19.08 -7.89 -16.57
CA GLY A 270 18.91 -6.49 -16.19
C GLY A 270 19.90 -5.59 -16.91
N PHE A 271 19.54 -4.30 -17.05
CA PHE A 271 20.38 -3.28 -17.67
C PHE A 271 20.67 -2.16 -16.68
N SER A 272 21.94 -1.79 -16.54
CA SER A 272 22.31 -0.62 -15.76
C SER A 272 21.82 0.68 -16.43
N ARG A 273 21.82 1.77 -15.65
CA ARG A 273 21.88 3.11 -16.23
C ARG A 273 23.20 3.29 -17.00
N PRO A 274 23.27 4.21 -17.98
CA PRO A 274 24.53 4.48 -18.67
C PRO A 274 25.65 4.82 -17.69
N VAL A 275 26.82 4.20 -17.86
CA VAL A 275 27.97 4.34 -16.96
C VAL A 275 28.92 5.36 -17.56
N ALA A 276 28.83 6.61 -17.12
CA ALA A 276 29.58 7.73 -17.68
C ALA A 276 31.10 7.48 -17.76
N ALA A 277 31.67 6.73 -16.80
CA ALA A 277 33.09 6.37 -16.78
C ALA A 277 33.52 5.41 -17.91
N LEU A 278 32.58 4.64 -18.49
CA LEU A 278 32.82 3.71 -19.59
C LEU A 278 32.33 4.24 -20.95
N GLY A 279 31.54 5.32 -20.91
CA GLY A 279 31.00 6.00 -22.09
C GLY A 279 29.58 6.51 -21.83
N PRO A 280 29.17 7.62 -22.46
CA PRO A 280 27.90 8.29 -22.15
C PRO A 280 26.66 7.44 -22.45
N THR A 281 26.78 6.42 -23.30
CA THR A 281 25.68 5.56 -23.74
C THR A 281 25.85 4.10 -23.34
N MET A 282 26.96 3.73 -22.68
CA MET A 282 27.25 2.32 -22.39
C MET A 282 26.45 1.83 -21.19
N LYS A 283 25.69 0.75 -21.38
CA LYS A 283 24.96 0.04 -20.32
C LYS A 283 25.59 -1.32 -20.06
N LEU A 284 25.61 -1.72 -18.80
CA LEU A 284 26.10 -3.03 -18.36
C LEU A 284 24.93 -3.99 -18.19
N LEU A 285 25.17 -5.27 -18.51
CA LEU A 285 24.21 -6.34 -18.35
C LEU A 285 24.50 -7.10 -17.06
N ALA A 286 23.47 -7.36 -16.26
CA ALA A 286 23.54 -8.14 -15.03
C ALA A 286 22.42 -9.17 -14.99
N CYS A 287 22.53 -10.19 -14.15
CA CYS A 287 21.44 -11.14 -13.90
C CYS A 287 20.28 -10.42 -13.22
N ALA A 288 19.05 -10.54 -13.74
CA ALA A 288 17.87 -9.87 -13.18
C ALA A 288 17.40 -10.45 -11.83
N GLU A 289 17.83 -11.67 -11.49
CA GLU A 289 17.41 -12.38 -10.26
C GLU A 289 18.33 -12.08 -9.07
N CYS A 290 19.64 -11.92 -9.31
CA CYS A 290 20.62 -11.81 -8.21
C CYS A 290 21.60 -10.64 -8.37
N ASP A 291 21.37 -9.77 -9.35
CA ASP A 291 22.16 -8.58 -9.68
C ASP A 291 23.63 -8.83 -9.98
N LEU A 292 24.03 -10.09 -10.24
CA LEU A 292 25.41 -10.40 -10.59
C LEU A 292 25.75 -9.81 -11.97
N GLY A 293 26.79 -8.96 -12.01
CA GLY A 293 27.31 -8.37 -13.23
C GLY A 293 28.68 -7.68 -13.00
N PRO A 294 29.32 -7.17 -14.06
CA PRO A 294 28.80 -7.10 -15.43
C PRO A 294 29.06 -8.39 -16.23
N LEU A 295 27.99 -9.01 -16.71
CA LEU A 295 28.04 -10.20 -17.59
C LEU A 295 28.30 -9.81 -19.05
N GLY A 296 28.00 -8.56 -19.39
CA GLY A 296 28.04 -8.05 -20.74
C GLY A 296 27.76 -6.55 -20.82
N TRP A 297 27.58 -6.04 -22.03
CA TRP A 297 27.28 -4.63 -22.27
C TRP A 297 26.38 -4.41 -23.51
N SER A 298 25.79 -3.22 -23.59
CA SER A 298 25.07 -2.71 -24.75
C SER A 298 25.17 -1.20 -24.85
N GLN A 299 24.74 -0.63 -25.98
CA GLN A 299 24.62 0.81 -26.15
C GLN A 299 23.16 1.25 -25.98
N GLN A 300 22.97 2.41 -25.35
CA GLN A 300 21.67 3.03 -25.24
C GLN A 300 21.08 3.31 -26.62
N GLY A 301 19.90 2.75 -26.90
CA GLY A 301 19.23 2.87 -28.20
C GLY A 301 19.78 1.92 -29.28
N GLY A 302 20.79 1.10 -28.96
CA GLY A 302 21.31 0.07 -29.86
C GLY A 302 20.45 -1.19 -29.89
N THR A 303 20.63 -2.00 -30.93
CA THR A 303 19.95 -3.29 -31.14
C THR A 303 20.86 -4.50 -30.87
N GLU A 304 22.11 -4.25 -30.47
CA GLU A 304 23.12 -5.26 -30.18
C GLU A 304 23.40 -5.35 -28.69
N PHE A 305 23.38 -6.58 -28.18
CA PHE A 305 23.62 -6.91 -26.78
C PHE A 305 24.69 -7.99 -26.71
N TRP A 306 25.74 -7.74 -25.93
CA TRP A 306 26.96 -8.54 -25.95
C TRP A 306 27.18 -9.19 -24.58
N LEU A 307 27.12 -10.52 -24.51
CA LEU A 307 27.50 -11.29 -23.32
C LEU A 307 28.88 -11.91 -23.49
N ALA A 308 29.74 -11.80 -22.49
CA ALA A 308 31.03 -12.46 -22.52
C ALA A 308 30.86 -13.97 -22.33
N CYS A 309 31.38 -14.78 -23.24
CA CYS A 309 31.25 -16.25 -23.15
C CYS A 309 31.86 -16.82 -21.85
N SER A 310 32.89 -16.15 -21.29
CA SER A 310 33.54 -16.54 -20.03
C SER A 310 32.78 -16.12 -18.76
N ARG A 311 31.72 -15.31 -18.89
CA ARG A 311 30.93 -14.79 -17.75
C ARG A 311 29.51 -15.33 -17.70
N VAL A 312 29.28 -16.45 -18.37
CA VAL A 312 28.04 -17.21 -18.30
C VAL A 312 28.37 -18.67 -18.02
N ALA A 313 27.46 -19.37 -17.37
CA ALA A 313 27.55 -20.81 -17.24
C ALA A 313 26.66 -21.49 -18.30
N TYR A 314 26.90 -22.77 -18.57
CA TYR A 314 26.24 -23.53 -19.62
C TYR A 314 25.48 -24.70 -19.00
N ARG A 315 24.22 -24.88 -19.40
CA ARG A 315 23.39 -26.02 -18.99
C ARG A 315 23.63 -27.21 -19.94
N VAL A 316 24.39 -28.19 -19.48
CA VAL A 316 24.77 -29.41 -20.23
C VAL A 316 23.88 -30.58 -19.87
#